data_AF-X1RKZ7-F1
#
_entry.id   AF-X1RKZ7-F1
#
_cell.length_a   1.000
_cell.length_b   1.000
_cell.length_c   1.000
_cell.angle_alpha   90.00
_cell.angle_beta   90.00
_cell.angle_gamma   90.00
#
_symmetry.space_group_name_H-M   'P 1'
#
loop_
_entity.id
_entity.type
_entity.pdbx_description
1 polymer ?
#
loop_
_entity_poly.entity_id
_entity_poly.type
_entity_poly.pdbx_seq_one_letter_code
_entity_poly.pdbx_strand_id
1 'polypeptide(L)' 'LPGDIIATGTPSGIGPMYPGDTVEIKIEPIGTLRNYVTKNG' A
#
# COMPACT_ATOMS: atom_id res chain seq x y z
N LEU A 1 -17.91 3.45 14.68
CA LEU A 1 -19.04 2.74 14.05
C LEU A 1 -18.52 1.48 13.36
N PRO A 2 -19.35 0.46 13.16
CA PRO A 2 -18.93 -0.69 12.36
C PRO A 2 -18.48 -0.24 10.97
N GLY A 3 -17.25 -0.57 10.59
CA GLY A 3 -16.66 -0.18 9.30
C GLY A 3 -15.72 1.03 9.33
N ASP A 4 -15.55 1.70 10.48
CA ASP A 4 -14.55 2.76 10.58
C ASP A 4 -13.13 2.19 10.45
N ILE A 5 -12.26 2.92 9.74
CA ILE A 5 -10.87 2.52 9.47
C ILE A 5 -9.93 3.56 10.06
N ILE A 6 -8.90 3.10 10.79
CA ILE A 6 -7.82 3.93 11.30
C ILE A 6 -6.52 3.52 10.59
N ALA A 7 -5.86 4.47 9.92
CA ALA A 7 -4.54 4.25 9.34
C ALA A 7 -3.45 4.58 10.37
N THR A 8 -2.60 3.60 10.72
CA THR A 8 -1.61 3.73 11.80
C THR A 8 -0.30 4.40 11.38
N GLY A 9 -0.18 4.80 10.11
CA GLY A 9 1.03 5.38 9.54
C GLY A 9 2.06 4.35 9.08
N THR A 10 3.17 4.86 8.54
CA THR A 10 4.32 4.09 8.04
C THR A 10 5.60 4.63 8.70
N PRO A 11 6.65 3.80 8.89
CA PRO A 11 7.99 4.30 9.19
C PRO A 11 8.51 5.26 8.10
N SER A 12 9.58 5.97 8.42
CA SER A 12 10.31 6.80 7.44
C SER A 12 11.01 5.93 6.37
N GLY A 13 11.33 6.55 5.23
CA GLY A 13 12.03 5.87 4.12
C GLY A 13 11.18 5.59 2.87
N ILE A 14 10.01 6.21 2.73
CA ILE A 14 9.19 6.11 1.52
C ILE A 14 9.80 6.91 0.35
N GLY A 15 9.73 6.35 -0.86
CA GLY A 15 10.17 6.96 -2.12
C GLY A 15 9.03 7.07 -3.15
N PRO A 16 9.28 7.73 -4.30
CA PRO A 16 8.28 7.87 -5.35
C PRO A 16 7.92 6.52 -5.99
N MET A 17 6.67 6.40 -6.45
CA MET A 17 6.17 5.27 -7.24
C MET A 17 5.96 5.72 -8.68
N TYR A 18 6.25 4.84 -9.63
CA TYR A 18 6.19 5.13 -11.07
C TYR A 18 5.28 4.13 -11.80
N PRO A 19 4.64 4.54 -12.92
CA PRO A 19 3.88 3.62 -13.76
C PRO A 19 4.71 2.41 -14.22
N GLY A 20 4.17 1.22 -14.03
CA GLY A 20 4.85 -0.06 -14.24
C GLY A 20 5.32 -0.74 -12.94
N ASP A 21 5.40 0.00 -11.83
CA ASP A 21 5.80 -0.57 -10.54
C ASP A 21 4.77 -1.57 -10.01
N THR A 22 5.26 -2.59 -9.29
CA THR A 22 4.46 -3.47 -8.43
C THR A 22 4.77 -3.15 -6.98
N VAL A 23 3.75 -2.80 -6.21
CA VAL A 23 3.87 -2.43 -4.79
C VAL A 23 3.27 -3.56 -3.95
N GLU A 24 4.09 -4.14 -3.09
CA GLU A 24 3.69 -5.19 -2.15
C GLU A 24 3.81 -4.72 -0.71
N ILE A 25 2.73 -4.88 0.06
CA ILE A 25 2.70 -4.64 1.50
C ILE A 25 2.41 -5.96 2.19
N LYS A 26 3.25 -6.37 3.15
CA LYS A 26 3.04 -7.57 3.97
C LYS A 26 2.84 -7.17 5.42
N ILE A 27 1.76 -7.65 6.03
CA ILE A 27 1.55 -7.56 7.48
C ILE A 27 1.25 -8.96 7.98
N GLU A 28 2.02 -9.45 8.93
CA GLU A 28 1.73 -10.72 9.59
C GLU A 28 0.78 -10.48 10.77
N PRO A 29 -0.27 -11.31 10.96
CA PRO A 29 -0.65 -12.50 10.17
C PRO A 29 -1.63 -12.22 9.03
N ILE A 30 -1.92 -10.96 8.69
CA ILE A 30 -2.99 -10.54 7.76
C ILE A 30 -2.76 -11.07 6.32
N GLY A 31 -1.53 -10.99 5.82
CA GLY A 31 -1.17 -11.42 4.46
C GLY A 31 -0.47 -10.32 3.64
N THR A 32 -0.54 -10.46 2.31
CA THR A 32 0.09 -9.54 1.36
C THR A 32 -0.94 -8.81 0.50
N LEU A 33 -0.87 -7.49 0.45
CA LEU A 33 -1.58 -6.65 -0.52
C LEU A 33 -0.61 -6.29 -1.66
N ARG A 34 -0.95 -6.68 -2.90
CA ARG A 34 -0.18 -6.35 -4.10
C ARG A 34 -1.00 -5.44 -5.01
N ASN A 35 -0.41 -4.33 -5.44
CA ASN A 35 -1.01 -3.39 -6.39
C ASN A 35 -0.04 -3.08 -7.54
N TYR A 36 -0.58 -2.73 -8.70
CA TYR A 36 0.17 -2.35 -9.90
C TYR A 36 -0.07 -0.88 -10.20
N VAL A 37 1.02 -0.10 -10.34
CA VAL A 37 0.92 1.33 -10.61
C VAL A 37 0.72 1.52 -12.11
N THR A 38 -0.42 2.08 -12.51
CA THR A 38 -0.71 2.38 -13.91
C THR A 38 -0.50 3.86 -14.21
N LYS A 39 -0.39 4.23 -15.49
CA LYS A 39 -0.55 5.64 -15.88
C LYS A 39 -1.99 6.07 -15.58
N ASN A 40 -2.19 7.34 -15.26
CA ASN A 40 -3.54 7.90 -15.26
C ASN A 40 -4.09 7.79 -16.69
N GLY A 41 -5.31 7.27 -16.81
CA GLY A 41 -6.06 7.24 -18.07
C GLY A 41 -6.56 8.61 -18.50
#